data_AF-A0AAF0J6B4-F1
#
_entry.id   AF-A0AAF0J6B4-F1
#
_cell.length_a   1.000
_cell.length_b   1.000
_cell.length_c   1.000
_cell.angle_alpha   90.00
_cell.angle_beta   90.00
_cell.angle_gamma   90.00
#
_symmetry.space_group_name_H-M   'P 1'
#
loop_
_entity.id
_entity.type
_entity.pdbx_description
1 polymer ?
#
loop_
_entity_poly.entity_id
_entity_poly.type
_entity_poly.pdbx_seq_one_letter_code
_entity_poly.pdbx_strand_id
1 'polypeptide(L)'
;MLLHRALSEREESRLVLFLDNALLKIQRNFQKRREPDAPFAGLPAFLHAWDTPLELVTSVPLIGSSAALRDTYLLRLTSEITDGIIAYSTTTDTHSRDAQLTLVLYWLDLLDRAWAVRMNRETFDIKAARDAAHTAYPWDNDPKALRAAQKAASSSLRVPSSRVSTPHQDAIVSFQQTDRIRLREVLVSARERIFAWMRSQLGGKAPPVLEEHTEESDVVAGVVRQAAAVAEQYAANASSKRKHKDERDDSDQEPDTKRVDAKSPSPPRPAASHYDELFSKKLDPDASDDDGEQDDAPDTTETPVDSLAYWDLHYSTLFSRALRLLHKTTPVSAPDQ
;
A
#
# COMPACT_ATOMS: atom_id res chain seq x y z
N MET A 1 22.48 -19.85 19.85
CA MET A 1 23.49 -18.78 19.72
C MET A 1 24.40 -19.10 18.54
N LEU A 2 24.01 -18.71 17.32
CA LEU A 2 24.88 -18.83 16.14
C LEU A 2 25.49 -17.46 15.90
N LEU A 3 26.82 -17.41 16.03
CA LEU A 3 27.65 -16.23 15.94
C LEU A 3 27.48 -15.57 14.55
N HIS A 4 27.08 -14.30 14.57
CA HIS A 4 26.90 -13.43 13.41
C HIS A 4 28.24 -13.10 12.77
N ARG A 5 28.74 -14.00 11.93
CA ARG A 5 29.79 -13.68 10.95
C ARG A 5 29.14 -12.96 9.77
N ALA A 6 29.80 -11.95 9.23
CA ALA A 6 29.43 -11.43 7.91
C ALA A 6 29.41 -12.58 6.89
N LEU A 7 28.47 -12.51 5.94
CA LEU A 7 28.42 -13.50 4.87
C LEU A 7 29.72 -13.44 4.07
N SER A 8 30.22 -14.59 3.64
CA SER A 8 31.31 -14.61 2.66
C SER A 8 30.81 -14.10 1.31
N GLU A 9 31.69 -13.54 0.48
CA GLU A 9 31.35 -13.05 -0.86
C GLU A 9 30.62 -14.11 -1.71
N ARG A 10 31.01 -15.39 -1.56
CA ARG A 10 30.36 -16.51 -2.25
C ARG A 10 28.95 -16.78 -1.73
N GLU A 11 28.71 -16.62 -0.43
CA GLU A 11 27.37 -16.73 0.16
C GLU A 11 26.50 -15.54 -0.23
N GLU A 12 27.04 -14.31 -0.21
CA GLU A 12 26.35 -13.11 -0.68
C GLU A 12 25.95 -13.25 -2.15
N SER A 13 26.86 -13.69 -3.01
CA SER A 13 26.59 -13.90 -4.45
C SER A 13 25.49 -14.94 -4.68
N ARG A 14 25.51 -16.05 -3.93
CA ARG A 14 24.47 -17.09 -4.00
C ARG A 14 23.13 -16.59 -3.49
N LEU A 15 23.14 -15.83 -2.40
CA LEU A 15 21.93 -15.24 -1.83
C LEU A 15 21.30 -14.24 -2.79
N VAL A 16 22.09 -13.34 -3.39
CA VAL A 16 21.64 -12.41 -4.44
C VAL A 16 21.01 -13.17 -5.59
N LEU A 17 21.71 -14.16 -6.14
CA LEU A 17 21.20 -14.97 -7.24
C LEU A 17 19.88 -15.67 -6.88
N PHE A 18 19.78 -16.22 -5.68
CA PHE A 18 18.55 -16.85 -5.21
C PHE A 18 17.41 -15.85 -5.10
N LEU A 19 17.64 -14.72 -4.42
CA LEU A 19 16.63 -13.70 -4.19
C LEU A 19 16.14 -13.09 -5.50
N ASP A 20 17.04 -12.73 -6.41
CA ASP A 20 16.66 -12.19 -7.71
C ASP A 20 15.84 -13.19 -8.54
N ASN A 21 16.21 -14.47 -8.54
CA ASN A 21 15.41 -15.51 -9.21
C ASN A 21 14.04 -15.72 -8.55
N ALA A 22 13.97 -15.69 -7.21
CA ALA A 22 12.72 -15.82 -6.47
C ALA A 22 11.79 -14.63 -6.76
N LEU A 23 12.31 -13.41 -6.69
CA LEU A 23 11.56 -12.19 -6.98
C LEU A 23 11.08 -12.14 -8.43
N LEU A 24 11.96 -12.49 -9.39
CA LEU A 24 11.58 -12.56 -10.80
C LEU A 24 10.47 -13.60 -11.05
N LYS A 25 10.54 -14.75 -10.39
CA LYS A 25 9.49 -15.77 -10.44
C LYS A 25 8.17 -15.22 -9.90
N ILE A 26 8.22 -14.52 -8.77
CA ILE A 26 7.02 -13.91 -8.16
C ILE A 26 6.42 -12.88 -9.11
N GLN A 27 7.23 -11.97 -9.66
CA GLN A 27 6.78 -10.94 -10.60
C GLN A 27 6.16 -11.53 -11.87
N ARG A 28 6.77 -12.56 -12.48
CA ARG A 28 6.22 -13.25 -13.65
C ARG A 28 4.85 -13.86 -13.36
N ASN A 29 4.73 -14.53 -12.22
CA ASN A 29 3.47 -15.13 -11.80
C ASN A 29 2.40 -14.09 -11.46
N PHE A 30 2.80 -12.95 -10.88
CA PHE A 30 1.92 -11.83 -10.60
C PHE A 30 1.38 -11.18 -11.88
N GLN A 31 2.22 -11.04 -12.92
CA GLN A 31 1.77 -10.54 -14.23
C GLN A 31 0.72 -11.47 -14.86
N LYS A 32 0.87 -12.78 -14.65
CA LYS A 32 -0.04 -13.82 -15.13
C LYS A 32 -1.27 -14.04 -14.26
N ARG A 33 -1.45 -13.29 -13.16
CA ARG A 33 -2.53 -13.54 -12.16
C ARG A 33 -3.96 -13.59 -12.70
N ARG A 34 -4.21 -13.07 -13.91
CA ARG A 34 -5.53 -13.07 -14.55
C ARG A 34 -5.78 -14.29 -15.43
N GLU A 35 -4.79 -15.15 -15.62
CA GLU A 35 -4.93 -16.43 -16.31
C GLU A 35 -5.72 -17.41 -15.42
N PRO A 36 -6.54 -18.32 -16.00
CA PRO A 36 -7.42 -19.19 -15.22
C PRO A 36 -6.67 -20.15 -14.29
N ASP A 37 -5.46 -20.59 -14.68
CA ASP A 37 -4.61 -21.49 -13.89
C ASP A 37 -3.44 -20.74 -13.23
N ALA A 38 -3.57 -19.43 -13.04
CA ALA A 38 -2.49 -18.62 -12.50
C ALA A 38 -2.19 -18.99 -11.04
N PRO A 39 -0.91 -19.18 -10.66
CA PRO A 39 -0.55 -19.57 -9.30
C PRO A 39 -0.88 -18.49 -8.26
N PHE A 40 -1.01 -17.23 -8.67
CA PHE A 40 -1.34 -16.10 -7.80
C PHE A 40 -2.67 -15.43 -8.18
N ALA A 41 -3.68 -16.24 -8.54
CA ALA A 41 -5.02 -15.74 -8.85
C ALA A 41 -5.64 -14.98 -7.65
N GLY A 42 -5.33 -15.39 -6.42
CA GLY A 42 -5.80 -14.79 -5.18
C GLY A 42 -4.74 -14.00 -4.41
N LEU A 43 -5.22 -13.09 -3.55
CA LEU A 43 -4.36 -12.27 -2.69
C LEU A 43 -3.58 -13.12 -1.66
N PRO A 44 -4.16 -14.15 -1.01
CA PRO A 44 -3.41 -14.99 -0.09
C PRO A 44 -2.26 -15.75 -0.76
N ALA A 45 -2.49 -16.31 -1.95
CA ALA A 45 -1.45 -17.00 -2.70
C ALA A 45 -0.29 -16.08 -3.09
N PHE A 46 -0.59 -14.83 -3.46
CA PHE A 46 0.42 -13.81 -3.71
C PHE A 46 1.22 -13.49 -2.44
N LEU A 47 0.56 -13.24 -1.31
CA LEU A 47 1.23 -12.87 -0.06
C LEU A 47 2.12 -14.00 0.48
N HIS A 48 1.64 -15.25 0.47
CA HIS A 48 2.44 -16.41 0.90
C HIS A 48 3.66 -16.69 0.02
N ALA A 49 3.67 -16.22 -1.24
CA ALA A 49 4.85 -16.34 -2.09
C ALA A 49 6.07 -15.59 -1.52
N TRP A 50 5.84 -14.60 -0.65
CA TRP A 50 6.87 -13.78 -0.03
C TRP A 50 7.45 -14.37 1.27
N ASP A 51 6.93 -15.50 1.76
CA ASP A 51 7.38 -16.12 3.01
C ASP A 51 8.86 -16.47 3.00
N THR A 52 9.33 -17.17 1.96
CA THR A 52 10.74 -17.55 1.84
C THR A 52 11.66 -16.34 1.59
N PRO A 53 11.35 -15.41 0.68
CA PRO A 53 12.14 -14.18 0.52
C PRO A 53 12.28 -13.38 1.82
N LEU A 54 11.18 -13.14 2.55
CA LEU A 54 11.22 -12.34 3.78
C LEU A 54 12.05 -13.03 4.87
N GLU A 55 11.89 -14.34 5.04
CA GLU A 55 12.67 -15.14 5.99
C GLU A 55 14.17 -15.07 5.69
N LEU A 56 14.56 -15.24 4.42
CA LEU A 56 15.96 -15.15 4.04
C LEU A 56 16.52 -13.75 4.24
N VAL A 57 15.83 -12.71 3.76
CA VAL A 57 16.28 -11.32 3.90
C VAL A 57 16.44 -10.92 5.36
N THR A 58 15.53 -11.33 6.23
CA THR A 58 15.60 -10.98 7.66
C THR A 58 16.63 -11.80 8.44
N SER A 59 17.01 -12.98 7.94
CA SER A 59 18.12 -13.77 8.46
C SER A 59 19.50 -13.21 8.12
N VAL A 60 19.61 -12.30 7.14
CA VAL A 60 20.88 -11.69 6.74
C VAL A 60 21.48 -10.87 7.91
N PRO A 61 22.77 -11.11 8.25
CA PRO A 61 23.46 -10.35 9.30
C PRO A 61 23.53 -8.86 8.99
N LEU A 62 23.38 -8.03 10.03
CA LEU A 62 23.48 -6.56 9.93
C LEU A 62 24.93 -6.06 10.06
N ILE A 63 25.89 -6.78 9.49
CA ILE A 63 27.33 -6.51 9.62
C ILE A 63 27.92 -6.29 8.22
N GLY A 64 28.71 -5.22 8.05
CA GLY A 64 29.45 -4.95 6.81
C GLY A 64 28.55 -4.78 5.57
N SER A 65 28.99 -5.32 4.43
CA SER A 65 28.25 -5.31 3.15
C SER A 65 26.89 -6.01 3.23
N SER A 66 26.79 -7.06 4.06
CA SER A 66 25.55 -7.82 4.24
C SER A 66 24.40 -6.97 4.81
N ALA A 67 24.71 -5.92 5.57
CA ALA A 67 23.71 -4.98 6.07
C ALA A 67 23.05 -4.18 4.93
N ALA A 68 23.85 -3.65 4.01
CA ALA A 68 23.36 -2.91 2.84
C ALA A 68 22.55 -3.83 1.90
N LEU A 69 22.97 -5.09 1.78
CA LEU A 69 22.23 -6.10 1.04
C LEU A 69 20.83 -6.32 1.64
N ARG A 70 20.76 -6.53 2.96
CA ARG A 70 19.50 -6.69 3.68
C ARG A 70 18.58 -5.48 3.49
N ASP A 71 19.12 -4.27 3.64
CA ASP A 71 18.35 -3.03 3.50
C ASP A 71 17.78 -2.87 2.09
N THR A 72 18.59 -3.16 1.07
CA THR A 72 18.18 -3.11 -0.35
C THR A 72 17.02 -4.06 -0.64
N TYR A 73 17.16 -5.33 -0.23
CA TYR A 73 16.10 -6.31 -0.45
C TYR A 73 14.87 -6.05 0.41
N LEU A 74 15.01 -5.62 1.66
CA LEU A 74 13.85 -5.30 2.50
C LEU A 74 13.05 -4.12 1.94
N LEU A 75 13.72 -3.10 1.39
CA LEU A 75 13.06 -2.00 0.65
C LEU A 75 12.30 -2.52 -0.58
N ARG A 76 12.94 -3.40 -1.35
CA ARG A 76 12.32 -4.01 -2.54
C ARG A 76 11.10 -4.84 -2.18
N LEU A 77 11.20 -5.73 -1.18
CA LEU A 77 10.10 -6.53 -0.66
C LEU A 77 8.94 -5.64 -0.20
N THR A 78 9.24 -4.57 0.56
CA THR A 78 8.22 -3.62 1.02
C THR A 78 7.49 -2.98 -0.16
N SER A 79 8.22 -2.52 -1.17
CA SER A 79 7.62 -1.85 -2.35
C SER A 79 6.77 -2.84 -3.17
N GLU A 80 7.32 -4.01 -3.51
CA GLU A 80 6.64 -5.00 -4.37
C GLU A 80 5.42 -5.63 -3.67
N ILE A 81 5.48 -5.89 -2.36
CA ILE A 81 4.34 -6.40 -1.60
C ILE A 81 3.23 -5.33 -1.57
N THR A 82 3.58 -4.09 -1.22
CA THR A 82 2.59 -3.01 -1.08
C THR A 82 1.95 -2.63 -2.42
N ASP A 83 2.72 -2.61 -3.51
CA ASP A 83 2.24 -2.40 -4.88
C ASP A 83 1.44 -3.60 -5.41
N GLY A 84 1.81 -4.81 -5.01
CA GLY A 84 1.09 -6.03 -5.39
C GLY A 84 -0.28 -6.12 -4.73
N ILE A 85 -0.39 -5.80 -3.44
CA ILE A 85 -1.65 -5.83 -2.68
C ILE A 85 -2.75 -5.02 -3.39
N ILE A 86 -2.44 -3.79 -3.79
CA ILE A 86 -3.43 -2.89 -4.39
C ILE A 86 -3.96 -3.36 -5.75
N ALA A 87 -3.29 -4.34 -6.37
CA ALA A 87 -3.68 -4.90 -7.66
C ALA A 87 -4.68 -6.06 -7.56
N TYR A 88 -5.06 -6.45 -6.34
CA TYR A 88 -6.06 -7.48 -6.05
C TYR A 88 -7.39 -6.87 -5.59
N SER A 89 -8.48 -7.59 -5.89
CA SER A 89 -9.81 -7.31 -5.34
C SER A 89 -10.16 -8.40 -4.33
N THR A 90 -10.72 -8.02 -3.18
CA THR A 90 -11.16 -8.99 -2.17
C THR A 90 -12.46 -9.70 -2.53
N THR A 91 -13.16 -9.24 -3.58
CA THR A 91 -14.48 -9.76 -3.98
C THR A 91 -14.42 -11.04 -4.82
N THR A 92 -13.29 -11.31 -5.46
CA THR A 92 -13.16 -12.37 -6.48
C THR A 92 -12.51 -13.66 -5.95
N ASP A 93 -12.05 -13.66 -4.69
CA ASP A 93 -11.31 -14.76 -4.09
C ASP A 93 -12.25 -15.70 -3.31
N THR A 94 -11.80 -16.93 -3.07
CA THR A 94 -12.48 -17.93 -2.24
C THR A 94 -12.53 -17.53 -0.76
N HIS A 95 -11.57 -16.73 -0.31
CA HIS A 95 -11.45 -16.28 1.08
C HIS A 95 -12.41 -15.13 1.39
N SER A 96 -12.93 -15.07 2.62
CA SER A 96 -13.73 -13.92 3.05
C SER A 96 -12.94 -12.61 2.93
N ARG A 97 -13.63 -11.51 2.60
CA ARG A 97 -13.01 -10.18 2.51
C ARG A 97 -12.25 -9.82 3.79
N ASP A 98 -12.86 -10.05 4.95
CA ASP A 98 -12.27 -9.70 6.24
C ASP A 98 -11.02 -10.52 6.55
N ALA A 99 -11.00 -11.81 6.18
CA ALA A 99 -9.81 -12.65 6.30
C ALA A 99 -8.67 -12.12 5.41
N GLN A 100 -8.99 -11.72 4.17
CA GLN A 100 -8.02 -11.14 3.24
C GLN A 100 -7.45 -9.80 3.75
N LEU A 101 -8.30 -8.89 4.24
CA LEU A 101 -7.87 -7.62 4.82
C LEU A 101 -7.05 -7.81 6.10
N THR A 102 -7.36 -8.83 6.89
CA THR A 102 -6.59 -9.19 8.09
C THR A 102 -5.24 -9.79 7.72
N LEU A 103 -5.18 -10.63 6.68
CA LEU A 103 -3.92 -11.15 6.14
C LEU A 103 -3.01 -10.01 5.65
N VAL A 104 -3.57 -8.97 5.04
CA VAL A 104 -2.79 -7.77 4.68
C VAL A 104 -2.22 -7.08 5.93
N LEU A 105 -3.02 -6.88 6.98
CA LEU A 105 -2.53 -6.31 8.24
C LEU A 105 -1.41 -7.16 8.86
N TYR A 106 -1.55 -8.49 8.85
CA TYR A 106 -0.53 -9.43 9.28
C TYR A 106 0.80 -9.20 8.56
N TRP A 107 0.78 -9.13 7.22
CA TRP A 107 2.00 -8.94 6.42
C TRP A 107 2.64 -7.58 6.62
N LEU A 108 1.84 -6.51 6.74
CA LEU A 108 2.36 -5.17 6.96
C LEU A 108 2.91 -4.99 8.38
N ASP A 109 2.36 -5.68 9.39
CA ASP A 109 2.91 -5.73 10.74
C ASP A 109 4.27 -6.44 10.77
N LEU A 110 4.45 -7.52 9.99
CA LEU A 110 5.75 -8.17 9.83
C LEU A 110 6.80 -7.23 9.23
N LEU A 111 6.44 -6.51 8.16
CA LEU A 111 7.34 -5.53 7.53
C LEU A 111 7.67 -4.37 8.49
N ASP A 112 6.68 -3.84 9.21
CA ASP A 112 6.88 -2.78 10.21
C ASP A 112 7.82 -3.23 11.34
N ARG A 113 7.66 -4.46 11.85
CA ARG A 113 8.57 -5.04 12.86
C ARG A 113 9.98 -5.23 12.31
N ALA A 114 10.12 -5.73 11.08
CA ALA A 114 11.41 -5.93 10.44
C ALA A 114 12.18 -4.60 10.32
N TRP A 115 11.48 -3.52 9.91
CA TRP A 115 12.03 -2.18 9.87
C TRP A 115 12.34 -1.61 11.25
N ALA A 116 11.45 -1.79 12.23
CA ALA A 116 11.65 -1.28 13.59
C ALA A 116 12.89 -1.90 14.25
N VAL A 117 13.06 -3.22 14.11
CA VAL A 117 14.24 -3.95 14.60
C VAL A 117 15.51 -3.48 13.88
N ARG A 118 15.45 -3.28 12.56
CA ARG A 118 16.57 -2.72 11.78
C ARG A 118 16.99 -1.32 12.28
N MET A 119 16.02 -0.46 12.61
CA MET A 119 16.27 0.90 13.11
C MET A 119 16.80 0.92 14.54
N ASN A 120 16.37 -0.02 15.38
CA ASN A 120 16.92 -0.22 16.73
C ASN A 120 18.26 -0.96 16.74
N ARG A 121 18.77 -1.41 15.59
CA ARG A 121 19.98 -2.23 15.47
C ARG A 121 19.89 -3.52 16.27
N GLU A 122 18.72 -4.15 16.24
CA GLU A 122 18.44 -5.41 16.91
C GLU A 122 18.44 -6.57 15.89
N THR A 123 18.55 -7.80 16.39
CA THR A 123 18.39 -9.01 15.59
C THR A 123 16.90 -9.32 15.39
N PHE A 124 16.50 -9.70 14.19
CA PHE A 124 15.10 -10.03 13.90
C PHE A 124 14.84 -11.52 14.03
N ASP A 125 14.01 -11.90 15.00
CA ASP A 125 13.47 -13.25 15.08
C ASP A 125 12.14 -13.30 14.32
N ILE A 126 12.17 -13.85 13.11
CA ILE A 126 10.98 -13.93 12.26
C ILE A 126 9.91 -14.86 12.85
N LYS A 127 10.28 -15.89 13.62
CA LYS A 127 9.29 -16.80 14.21
C LYS A 127 8.50 -16.09 15.30
N ALA A 128 9.18 -15.46 16.24
CA ALA A 128 8.55 -14.65 17.26
C ALA A 128 7.72 -13.50 16.65
N ALA A 129 8.19 -12.90 15.56
CA ALA A 129 7.44 -11.86 14.84
C ALA A 129 6.16 -12.41 14.20
N ARG A 130 6.21 -13.59 13.56
CA ARG A 130 5.05 -14.29 12.99
C ARG A 130 4.03 -14.66 14.06
N ASP A 131 4.45 -15.20 15.19
CA ASP A 131 3.55 -15.57 16.29
C ASP A 131 2.84 -14.33 16.86
N ALA A 132 3.58 -13.24 17.06
CA ALA A 132 3.02 -12.00 17.56
C ALA A 132 2.12 -11.29 16.54
N ALA A 133 2.41 -11.39 15.24
CA ALA A 133 1.56 -10.86 14.18
C ALA A 133 0.28 -11.70 14.02
N HIS A 134 0.37 -13.03 14.12
CA HIS A 134 -0.78 -13.93 14.08
C HIS A 134 -1.70 -13.73 15.29
N THR A 135 -1.12 -13.52 16.48
CA THR A 135 -1.87 -13.17 17.69
C THR A 135 -2.66 -11.86 17.52
N ALA A 136 -2.06 -10.87 16.85
CA ALA A 136 -2.72 -9.58 16.61
C ALA A 136 -3.75 -9.65 15.47
N TYR A 137 -3.46 -10.42 14.43
CA TYR A 137 -4.20 -10.50 13.18
C TYR A 137 -4.36 -11.96 12.75
N PRO A 138 -5.23 -12.73 13.42
CA PRO A 138 -5.49 -14.11 13.04
C PRO A 138 -6.29 -14.11 11.74
N TRP A 139 -5.64 -14.53 10.66
CA TRP A 139 -6.24 -14.55 9.32
C TRP A 139 -6.77 -15.93 8.91
N ASP A 140 -6.45 -16.97 9.70
CA ASP A 140 -6.97 -18.32 9.52
C ASP A 140 -8.50 -18.23 9.44
N ASN A 141 -9.11 -18.90 8.47
CA ASN A 141 -10.54 -18.79 8.10
C ASN A 141 -11.55 -19.17 9.21
N ASP A 142 -11.19 -19.13 10.49
CA ASP A 142 -12.13 -19.15 11.60
C ASP A 142 -12.69 -17.73 11.85
N PRO A 143 -13.91 -17.43 11.36
CA PRO A 143 -14.53 -16.13 11.57
C PRO A 143 -14.75 -15.81 13.05
N LYS A 144 -14.83 -16.82 13.94
CA LYS A 144 -15.00 -16.58 15.38
C LYS A 144 -13.70 -16.10 16.02
N ALA A 145 -12.58 -16.72 15.68
CA ALA A 145 -11.25 -16.29 16.14
C ALA A 145 -10.93 -14.87 15.64
N LEU A 146 -11.23 -14.59 14.37
CA LEU A 146 -11.07 -13.26 13.79
C LEU A 146 -11.87 -12.21 14.58
N ARG A 147 -13.16 -12.47 14.81
CA ARG A 147 -14.04 -11.56 15.58
C ARG A 147 -13.55 -11.34 17.02
N ALA A 148 -13.08 -12.39 17.68
CA ALA A 148 -12.56 -12.29 19.04
C ALA A 148 -11.30 -11.42 19.11
N ALA A 149 -10.37 -11.60 18.17
CA ALA A 149 -9.15 -10.80 18.09
C ALA A 149 -9.43 -9.34 17.74
N GLN A 150 -10.37 -9.05 16.83
CA GLN A 150 -10.78 -7.69 16.48
C GLN A 150 -11.39 -6.94 17.69
N LYS A 151 -12.21 -7.63 18.50
CA LYS A 151 -12.78 -7.08 19.74
C LYS A 151 -11.69 -6.79 20.79
N ALA A 152 -10.68 -7.66 20.89
CA ALA A 152 -9.52 -7.45 21.76
C ALA A 152 -8.58 -6.34 21.24
N ALA A 153 -8.39 -6.22 19.94
CA ALA A 153 -7.53 -5.21 19.33
C ALA A 153 -8.11 -3.80 19.46
N SER A 154 -9.45 -3.67 19.36
CA SER A 154 -10.16 -2.41 19.61
C SER A 154 -9.98 -1.88 21.04
N SER A 155 -9.61 -2.75 22.00
CA SER A 155 -9.36 -2.38 23.40
C SER A 155 -7.87 -2.28 23.76
N SER A 156 -6.95 -2.64 22.86
CA SER A 156 -5.51 -2.62 23.14
C SER A 156 -4.65 -2.33 21.91
N LEU A 157 -4.36 -1.05 21.67
CA LEU A 157 -3.33 -0.60 20.71
C LEU A 157 -1.91 -0.61 21.32
N ARG A 158 -1.67 -1.42 22.35
CA ARG A 158 -0.36 -1.46 23.00
C ARG A 158 0.66 -2.13 22.10
N VAL A 159 1.52 -1.31 21.50
CA VAL A 159 2.77 -1.78 20.89
C VAL A 159 3.67 -2.31 22.01
N PRO A 160 3.96 -3.63 22.07
CA PRO A 160 4.94 -4.14 23.01
C PRO A 160 6.30 -3.61 22.58
N SER A 161 6.94 -2.82 23.45
CA SER A 161 8.31 -2.34 23.28
C SER A 161 9.20 -3.10 24.25
N SER A 162 9.55 -4.34 23.94
CA SER A 162 10.61 -5.05 24.67
C SER A 162 11.95 -4.69 24.04
N ARG A 163 12.64 -3.69 24.58
CA ARG A 163 14.06 -3.48 24.27
C ARG A 163 14.86 -4.49 25.08
N VAL A 164 15.42 -5.48 24.41
CA VAL A 164 16.52 -6.27 24.96
C VAL A 164 17.79 -5.71 24.32
N SER A 165 18.45 -4.81 25.05
CA SER A 165 19.75 -4.27 24.63
C SER A 165 20.76 -5.41 24.58
N THR A 166 21.23 -5.78 23.39
CA THR A 166 22.30 -6.77 23.22
C THR A 166 23.66 -6.06 23.05
N PRO A 167 24.76 -6.62 23.59
CA PRO A 167 26.06 -5.96 23.68
C PRO A 167 26.83 -5.78 22.36
N HIS A 168 26.17 -5.86 21.19
CA HIS A 168 26.80 -5.77 19.86
C HIS A 168 26.18 -4.71 18.93
N GLN A 169 25.39 -3.77 19.47
CA GLN A 169 24.76 -2.68 18.71
C GLN A 169 25.77 -1.76 18.00
N ASP A 170 27.00 -1.69 18.49
CA ASP A 170 28.05 -0.81 17.94
C ASP A 170 28.64 -1.31 16.62
N ALA A 171 28.52 -2.62 16.32
CA ALA A 171 29.00 -3.20 15.06
C ALA A 171 28.00 -3.01 13.89
N ILE A 172 26.76 -2.59 14.18
CA ILE A 172 25.71 -2.41 13.19
C ILE A 172 25.72 -0.95 12.72
N VAL A 173 25.94 -0.75 11.42
CA VAL A 173 26.00 0.58 10.81
C VAL A 173 24.64 1.28 10.93
N SER A 174 24.66 2.54 11.39
CA SER A 174 23.47 3.41 11.37
C SER A 174 22.92 3.56 9.97
N PHE A 175 21.59 3.60 9.88
CA PHE A 175 20.90 4.09 8.68
C PHE A 175 21.31 5.55 8.42
N GLN A 176 21.79 5.84 7.21
CA GLN A 176 22.19 7.20 6.83
C GLN A 176 20.96 8.11 6.72
N GLN A 177 21.13 9.43 6.88
CA GLN A 177 20.01 10.36 6.87
C GLN A 177 19.23 10.33 5.55
N THR A 178 19.91 10.23 4.41
CA THR A 178 19.27 10.08 3.09
C THR A 178 18.45 8.80 3.00
N ASP A 179 18.97 7.68 3.50
CA ASP A 179 18.24 6.41 3.49
C ASP A 179 17.01 6.48 4.41
N ARG A 180 17.10 7.19 5.54
CA ARG A 180 15.98 7.40 6.46
C ARG A 180 14.85 8.20 5.80
N ILE A 181 15.19 9.24 5.05
CA ILE A 181 14.23 10.06 4.30
C ILE A 181 13.56 9.19 3.22
N ARG A 182 14.36 8.48 2.42
CA ARG A 182 13.85 7.59 1.38
C ARG A 182 12.92 6.50 1.94
N LEU A 183 13.32 5.86 3.04
CA LEU A 183 12.47 4.85 3.68
C LEU A 183 11.17 5.48 4.21
N ARG A 184 11.24 6.66 4.82
CA ARG A 184 10.05 7.38 5.30
C ARG A 184 9.06 7.61 4.15
N GLU A 185 9.52 8.13 3.02
CA GLU A 185 8.69 8.37 1.84
C GLU A 185 8.03 7.08 1.33
N VAL A 186 8.81 5.99 1.22
CA VAL A 186 8.29 4.67 0.81
C VAL A 186 7.21 4.18 1.77
N LEU A 187 7.44 4.24 3.09
CA LEU A 187 6.48 3.76 4.09
C LEU A 187 5.22 4.63 4.18
N VAL A 188 5.35 5.95 4.05
CA VAL A 188 4.21 6.88 4.03
C VAL A 188 3.36 6.64 2.79
N SER A 189 3.98 6.59 1.61
CA SER A 189 3.28 6.32 0.35
C SER A 189 2.59 4.95 0.36
N ALA A 190 3.28 3.91 0.84
CA ALA A 190 2.71 2.58 0.97
C ALA A 190 1.48 2.57 1.90
N ARG A 191 1.57 3.21 3.06
CA ARG A 191 0.46 3.35 4.00
C ARG A 191 -0.74 4.02 3.34
N GLU A 192 -0.55 5.15 2.66
CA GLU A 192 -1.64 5.91 2.04
C GLU A 192 -2.33 5.12 0.92
N ARG A 193 -1.54 4.49 0.04
CA ARG A 193 -2.07 3.69 -1.08
C ARG A 193 -2.83 2.47 -0.59
N ILE A 194 -2.29 1.74 0.39
CA ILE A 194 -2.97 0.59 0.98
C ILE A 194 -4.21 1.03 1.76
N PHE A 195 -4.17 2.18 2.43
CA PHE A 195 -5.32 2.69 3.16
C PHE A 195 -6.47 3.06 2.21
N ALA A 196 -6.16 3.74 1.11
CA ALA A 196 -7.12 4.03 0.05
C ALA A 196 -7.67 2.75 -0.59
N TRP A 197 -6.79 1.77 -0.87
CA TRP A 197 -7.19 0.46 -1.39
C TRP A 197 -8.15 -0.25 -0.43
N MET A 198 -7.82 -0.35 0.85
CA MET A 198 -8.68 -0.99 1.85
C MET A 198 -10.08 -0.35 1.87
N ARG A 199 -10.16 0.99 1.88
CA ARG A 199 -11.45 1.68 1.84
C ARG A 199 -12.24 1.37 0.58
N SER A 200 -11.57 1.27 -0.57
CA SER A 200 -12.23 0.88 -1.83
C SER A 200 -12.82 -0.54 -1.75
N GLN A 201 -12.17 -1.48 -1.05
CA GLN A 201 -12.67 -2.83 -0.84
C GLN A 201 -13.89 -2.89 0.10
N LEU A 202 -14.00 -1.92 1.01
CA LEU A 202 -15.13 -1.78 1.93
C LEU A 202 -16.27 -0.90 1.37
N GLY A 203 -16.12 -0.33 0.17
CA GLY A 203 -17.08 0.63 -0.40
C GLY A 203 -17.04 2.02 0.27
N GLY A 204 -16.00 2.31 1.05
CA GLY A 204 -15.79 3.61 1.68
C GLY A 204 -15.19 4.64 0.72
N LYS A 205 -15.41 5.93 1.00
CA LYS A 205 -14.77 7.02 0.27
C LYS A 205 -13.25 7.01 0.52
N ALA A 206 -12.46 7.21 -0.52
CA ALA A 206 -11.02 7.36 -0.37
C ALA A 206 -10.71 8.48 0.66
N PRO A 207 -9.69 8.29 1.51
CA PRO A 207 -9.25 9.36 2.41
C PRO A 207 -8.95 10.62 1.58
N PRO A 208 -9.29 11.82 2.07
CA PRO A 208 -8.81 13.03 1.43
C PRO A 208 -7.30 12.95 1.37
N VAL A 209 -6.75 12.93 0.16
CA VAL A 209 -5.32 13.15 -0.03
C VAL A 209 -5.09 14.55 0.50
N LEU A 210 -4.45 14.65 1.66
CA LEU A 210 -3.86 15.91 2.08
C LEU A 210 -2.75 16.13 1.07
N GLU A 211 -3.09 16.81 -0.03
CA GLU A 211 -2.08 17.42 -0.87
C GLU A 211 -1.32 18.38 0.06
N GLU A 212 -0.21 17.90 0.63
CA GLU A 212 0.88 18.80 1.00
C GLU A 212 1.13 19.60 -0.28
N HIS A 213 0.74 20.88 -0.26
CA HIS A 213 0.95 21.81 -1.35
C HIS A 213 2.46 21.94 -1.60
N THR A 214 3.01 21.00 -2.36
CA THR A 214 4.29 21.17 -3.03
C THR A 214 3.96 21.98 -4.27
N GLU A 215 4.11 23.30 -4.19
CA GLU A 215 4.00 24.25 -5.32
C GLU A 215 5.04 23.98 -6.44
N GLU A 216 5.68 22.81 -6.48
CA GLU A 216 6.63 22.38 -7.50
C GLU A 216 6.00 21.61 -8.66
N SER A 217 4.74 21.17 -8.54
CA SER A 217 4.04 20.39 -9.60
C SER A 217 3.79 21.21 -10.88
N ASP A 218 3.52 22.51 -10.75
CA ASP A 218 3.27 23.39 -11.91
C ASP A 218 4.53 23.68 -12.73
N VAL A 219 5.71 23.61 -12.11
CA VAL A 219 6.99 23.78 -12.83
C VAL A 219 7.28 22.55 -13.70
N VAL A 220 7.05 21.34 -13.18
CA VAL A 220 7.27 20.10 -13.92
C VAL A 220 6.24 19.95 -15.05
N ALA A 221 4.98 20.29 -14.81
CA ALA A 221 3.95 20.31 -15.85
C ALA A 221 4.26 21.34 -16.95
N GLY A 222 4.82 22.50 -16.59
CA GLY A 222 5.29 23.52 -17.53
C GLY A 222 6.46 23.04 -18.41
N VAL A 223 7.46 22.39 -17.80
CA VAL A 223 8.64 21.85 -18.52
C VAL A 223 8.24 20.73 -19.48
N VAL A 224 7.31 19.86 -19.09
CA VAL A 224 6.81 18.77 -19.97
C VAL A 224 6.01 19.33 -21.16
N ARG A 225 5.20 20.38 -20.96
CA ARG A 225 4.49 21.06 -22.06
C ARG A 225 5.46 21.76 -23.01
N GLN A 226 6.52 22.38 -22.48
CA GLN A 226 7.51 23.06 -23.31
C GLN A 226 8.35 22.06 -24.12
N ALA A 227 8.69 20.90 -23.56
CA ALA A 227 9.37 19.83 -24.29
C ALA A 227 8.51 19.23 -25.41
N ALA A 228 7.20 19.07 -25.19
CA ALA A 228 6.27 18.61 -26.22
C ALA A 228 6.14 19.60 -27.38
N ALA A 229 6.05 20.90 -27.09
CA ALA A 229 5.99 21.94 -28.12
C ALA A 229 7.26 22.02 -28.97
N VAL A 230 8.44 21.81 -28.36
CA VAL A 230 9.71 21.74 -29.09
C VAL A 230 9.75 20.50 -30.00
N ALA A 231 9.32 19.34 -29.52
CA ALA A 231 9.27 18.12 -30.33
C ALA A 231 8.37 18.25 -31.56
N GLU A 232 7.23 18.93 -31.42
CA GLU A 232 6.28 19.18 -32.52
C GLU A 232 6.86 20.14 -33.57
N GLN A 233 7.60 21.17 -33.16
CA GLN A 233 8.33 22.06 -34.08
C GLN A 233 9.41 21.31 -34.88
N TYR A 234 10.13 20.38 -34.26
CA TYR A 234 11.12 19.55 -34.98
C TYR A 234 10.46 18.59 -35.99
N ALA A 235 9.29 18.02 -35.66
CA ALA A 235 8.54 17.14 -36.57
C ALA A 235 7.95 17.90 -37.78
N ALA A 236 7.46 19.12 -37.56
CA ALA A 236 6.96 19.99 -38.64
C ALA A 236 8.08 20.39 -39.62
N ASN A 237 9.28 20.68 -39.11
CA ASN A 237 10.44 21.02 -39.95
C ASN A 237 11.00 19.82 -40.72
N ALA A 238 10.88 18.59 -40.20
CA ALA A 238 11.27 17.36 -40.90
C ALA A 238 10.38 17.06 -42.13
N SER A 239 9.12 17.52 -42.10
CA SER A 239 8.12 17.26 -43.14
C SER A 239 8.28 18.12 -44.40
N SER A 240 9.03 19.23 -44.32
CA SER A 240 9.23 20.14 -45.46
C SER A 240 10.33 19.69 -46.45
N LYS A 241 11.02 18.57 -46.20
CA LYS A 241 12.16 18.11 -47.04
C LYS A 241 11.88 16.92 -47.95
N ARG A 242 10.62 16.47 -48.08
CA ARG A 242 10.24 15.36 -48.97
C ARG A 242 9.14 15.77 -49.94
N LYS A 243 9.50 16.62 -50.91
CA LYS A 243 8.76 16.77 -52.17
C LYS A 243 9.71 16.57 -53.33
N HIS A 244 9.92 15.32 -53.73
CA HIS A 244 10.11 14.97 -55.12
C HIS A 244 9.96 13.45 -55.28
N LYS A 245 9.17 13.03 -56.28
CA LYS A 245 9.15 11.69 -56.92
C LYS A 245 8.30 10.65 -56.17
N ASP A 246 7.32 9.93 -56.73
CA ASP A 246 7.01 9.48 -58.09
C ASP A 246 5.48 9.32 -58.28
N GLU A 247 5.06 9.32 -59.55
CA GLU A 247 3.70 9.05 -60.04
C GLU A 247 3.37 7.54 -60.16
N ARG A 248 2.08 7.19 -60.00
CA ARG A 248 1.24 6.18 -60.71
C ARG A 248 0.10 5.70 -59.79
N ASP A 249 -1.17 5.91 -60.14
CA ASP A 249 -2.06 5.03 -60.95
C ASP A 249 -2.38 3.74 -60.17
N ASP A 250 -3.59 3.26 -59.85
CA ASP A 250 -4.96 3.35 -60.37
C ASP A 250 -5.79 2.58 -59.28
N SER A 251 -6.91 2.99 -58.71
CA SER A 251 -8.27 2.65 -59.18
C SER A 251 -9.28 2.66 -58.01
N ASP A 252 -10.54 2.84 -58.40
CA ASP A 252 -11.78 3.10 -57.65
C ASP A 252 -12.20 2.15 -56.52
N GLN A 253 -12.78 2.72 -55.45
CA GLN A 253 -14.06 2.28 -54.84
C GLN A 253 -14.57 3.22 -53.72
N GLU A 254 -15.62 3.98 -54.02
CA GLU A 254 -16.66 4.44 -53.07
C GLU A 254 -17.78 3.37 -52.98
N PRO A 255 -18.82 3.49 -52.12
CA PRO A 255 -19.05 4.34 -50.94
C PRO A 255 -19.56 3.53 -49.72
N ASP A 256 -19.73 4.16 -48.54
CA ASP A 256 -21.05 4.23 -47.84
C ASP A 256 -20.90 5.01 -46.53
N THR A 257 -21.42 6.24 -46.53
CA THR A 257 -21.53 7.11 -45.38
C THR A 257 -22.82 6.79 -44.61
N LYS A 258 -22.70 6.14 -43.45
CA LYS A 258 -23.79 6.08 -42.46
C LYS A 258 -23.45 6.88 -41.20
N ARG A 259 -23.99 8.09 -41.23
CA ARG A 259 -24.36 9.01 -40.17
C ARG A 259 -24.97 8.26 -38.98
N VAL A 260 -24.37 8.38 -37.80
CA VAL A 260 -24.99 7.97 -36.52
C VAL A 260 -25.05 9.19 -35.62
N ASP A 261 -26.25 9.42 -35.09
CA ASP A 261 -26.71 10.63 -34.45
C ASP A 261 -25.93 11.02 -33.18
N ALA A 262 -25.61 12.31 -33.11
CA ALA A 262 -25.15 12.99 -31.92
C ALA A 262 -26.28 13.05 -30.87
N LYS A 263 -26.15 12.26 -29.80
CA LYS A 263 -26.95 12.43 -28.59
C LYS A 263 -26.36 13.58 -27.78
N SER A 264 -27.07 14.70 -27.73
CA SER A 264 -26.75 15.83 -26.84
C SER A 264 -26.69 15.39 -25.37
N PRO A 265 -25.74 15.91 -24.57
CA PRO A 265 -25.71 15.71 -23.13
C PRO A 265 -26.82 16.55 -22.46
N SER A 266 -27.57 15.92 -21.56
CA SER A 266 -28.50 16.57 -20.64
C SER A 266 -27.75 17.58 -19.75
N PRO A 267 -28.32 18.77 -19.45
CA PRO A 267 -27.68 19.73 -18.55
C PRO A 267 -27.59 19.20 -17.12
N PRO A 268 -26.59 19.65 -16.33
CA PRO A 268 -26.45 19.27 -14.94
C PRO A 268 -27.64 19.79 -14.12
N ARG A 269 -28.22 18.92 -13.28
CA ARG A 269 -29.19 19.32 -12.26
C ARG A 269 -28.52 20.33 -11.31
N PRO A 270 -29.15 21.49 -11.01
CA PRO A 270 -28.62 22.40 -10.02
C PRO A 270 -28.65 21.74 -8.63
N ALA A 271 -27.52 21.79 -7.91
CA ALA A 271 -27.33 21.29 -6.56
C ALA A 271 -28.20 21.99 -5.47
N ALA A 272 -29.14 22.84 -5.87
CA ALA A 272 -30.01 23.59 -4.99
C ALA A 272 -31.15 22.73 -4.40
N SER A 273 -31.58 21.65 -5.06
CA SER A 273 -32.74 20.88 -4.57
C SER A 273 -32.46 20.02 -3.34
N HIS A 274 -31.19 19.72 -3.04
CA HIS A 274 -30.84 18.88 -1.88
C HIS A 274 -30.87 19.66 -0.57
N TYR A 275 -30.55 20.96 -0.59
CA TYR A 275 -30.59 21.79 0.61
C TYR A 275 -32.02 22.25 0.94
N ASP A 276 -32.87 22.46 -0.07
CA ASP A 276 -34.28 22.80 0.15
C ASP A 276 -35.06 21.64 0.83
N GLU A 277 -34.73 20.38 0.54
CA GLU A 277 -35.34 19.21 1.19
C GLU A 277 -34.90 19.04 2.67
N LEU A 278 -33.70 19.47 3.03
CA LEU A 278 -33.19 19.35 4.40
C LEU A 278 -33.87 20.31 5.38
N PHE A 279 -34.37 21.46 4.90
CA PHE A 279 -35.00 22.48 5.74
C PHE A 279 -36.52 22.59 5.56
N SER A 280 -37.11 21.90 4.57
CA SER A 280 -38.58 21.85 4.41
C SER A 280 -39.28 20.97 5.46
N LYS A 281 -38.52 20.21 6.25
CA LYS A 281 -39.06 19.41 7.36
C LYS A 281 -39.36 20.35 8.53
N LYS A 282 -40.56 20.96 8.51
CA LYS A 282 -41.11 21.69 9.66
C LYS A 282 -41.17 20.73 10.85
N LEU A 283 -40.34 20.95 11.86
CA LEU A 283 -40.56 20.36 13.18
C LEU A 283 -41.88 20.92 13.69
N ASP A 284 -42.81 20.02 13.95
CA ASP A 284 -44.10 20.35 14.56
C ASP A 284 -43.88 20.49 16.08
N PRO A 285 -43.99 21.70 16.65
CA PRO A 285 -43.67 21.92 18.07
C PRO A 285 -44.74 21.39 19.03
N ASP A 286 -45.85 20.86 18.51
CA ASP A 286 -46.96 20.29 19.29
C ASP A 286 -47.07 18.76 19.16
N ALA A 287 -46.04 18.08 18.63
CA ALA A 287 -45.95 16.63 18.71
C ALA A 287 -45.68 16.23 20.17
N SER A 288 -46.76 16.01 20.91
CA SER A 288 -46.76 15.46 22.26
C SER A 288 -46.01 14.13 22.29
N ASP A 289 -45.01 14.02 23.16
CA ASP A 289 -44.43 12.75 23.60
C ASP A 289 -45.57 11.83 24.09
N ASP A 290 -45.99 10.93 23.20
CA ASP A 290 -46.85 9.80 23.53
C ASP A 290 -45.90 8.60 23.69
N ASP A 291 -45.66 8.25 24.95
CA ASP A 291 -44.82 7.13 25.39
C ASP A 291 -45.49 5.80 25.01
N GLY A 292 -45.52 5.50 23.71
CA GLY A 292 -45.95 4.23 23.17
C GLY A 292 -44.80 3.23 23.24
N GLU A 293 -44.90 2.29 24.18
CA GLU A 293 -44.17 1.01 24.17
C GLU A 293 -44.25 0.39 22.77
N GLN A 294 -43.13 0.42 22.05
CA GLN A 294 -42.95 -0.30 20.80
C GLN A 294 -41.76 -1.23 20.97
N ASP A 295 -42.05 -2.42 21.51
CA ASP A 295 -41.29 -3.63 21.23
C ASP A 295 -41.20 -3.83 19.70
N ASP A 296 -40.06 -4.35 19.26
CA ASP A 296 -39.72 -4.77 17.89
C ASP A 296 -39.30 -3.66 16.90
N ALA A 297 -38.27 -2.88 17.27
CA ALA A 297 -37.30 -2.37 16.29
C ALA A 297 -36.20 -3.42 16.07
N PRO A 298 -35.72 -3.63 14.83
CA PRO A 298 -34.78 -4.70 14.52
C PRO A 298 -33.49 -4.50 15.29
N ASP A 299 -32.97 -5.58 15.86
CA ASP A 299 -31.60 -5.69 16.36
C ASP A 299 -30.61 -5.44 15.20
N THR A 300 -30.46 -4.17 14.81
CA THR A 300 -29.30 -3.69 14.04
C THR A 300 -28.16 -3.51 15.02
N THR A 301 -27.76 -4.60 15.68
CA THR A 301 -26.39 -4.76 16.12
C THR A 301 -25.54 -4.85 14.86
N GLU A 302 -25.27 -3.70 14.24
CA GLU A 302 -24.10 -3.55 13.37
C GLU A 302 -22.90 -3.94 14.23
N THR A 303 -22.51 -5.21 14.12
CA THR A 303 -21.40 -5.72 14.90
C THR A 303 -20.15 -4.92 14.51
N PRO A 304 -19.22 -4.64 15.45
CA PRO A 304 -18.05 -3.79 15.23
C PRO A 304 -17.15 -4.16 14.02
N VAL A 305 -17.40 -5.31 13.41
CA VAL A 305 -16.63 -5.98 12.36
C VAL A 305 -16.92 -5.37 10.98
N ASP A 306 -18.14 -4.90 10.75
CA ASP A 306 -18.50 -4.12 9.54
C ASP A 306 -18.22 -2.62 9.72
N SER A 307 -17.80 -2.22 10.93
CA SER A 307 -17.50 -0.82 11.18
C SER A 307 -16.22 -0.44 10.45
N LEU A 308 -16.38 0.37 9.41
CA LEU A 308 -15.29 1.08 8.73
C LEU A 308 -14.28 1.68 9.72
N ALA A 309 -14.73 2.08 10.92
CA ALA A 309 -13.89 2.61 11.99
C ALA A 309 -12.81 1.63 12.49
N TYR A 310 -13.11 0.32 12.59
CA TYR A 310 -12.14 -0.70 12.99
C TYR A 310 -10.98 -0.75 11.99
N TRP A 311 -11.33 -0.88 10.71
CA TRP A 311 -10.38 -0.93 9.62
C TRP A 311 -9.61 0.38 9.48
N ASP A 312 -10.30 1.50 9.66
CA ASP A 312 -9.69 2.84 9.66
C ASP A 312 -8.61 2.97 10.71
N LEU A 313 -8.92 2.58 11.95
CA LEU A 313 -7.96 2.60 13.03
C LEU A 313 -6.73 1.75 12.70
N HIS A 314 -6.94 0.51 12.24
CA HIS A 314 -5.83 -0.43 12.04
C HIS A 314 -4.94 -0.02 10.87
N TYR A 315 -5.53 0.33 9.73
CA TYR A 315 -4.78 0.75 8.56
C TYR A 315 -4.12 2.13 8.72
N SER A 316 -4.67 3.02 9.56
CA SER A 316 -3.99 4.29 9.90
C SER A 316 -2.69 4.08 10.69
N THR A 317 -2.58 2.97 11.42
CA THR A 317 -1.41 2.64 12.24
C THR A 317 -0.32 1.85 11.52
N LEU A 318 -0.50 1.58 10.23
CA LEU A 318 0.52 0.90 9.41
C LEU A 318 1.86 1.62 9.47
N PHE A 319 2.92 0.83 9.61
CA PHE A 319 4.30 1.32 9.73
C PHE A 319 4.57 2.28 10.90
N SER A 320 3.66 2.37 11.88
CA SER A 320 3.78 3.33 12.98
C SER A 320 5.01 3.08 13.86
N ARG A 321 5.54 1.85 13.96
CA ARG A 321 6.77 1.59 14.73
C ARG A 321 7.98 2.14 13.99
N ALA A 322 8.14 1.77 12.73
CA ALA A 322 9.24 2.23 11.89
C ALA A 322 9.22 3.77 11.72
N LEU A 323 8.06 4.35 11.41
CA LEU A 323 7.91 5.80 11.22
C LEU A 323 8.26 6.59 12.49
N ARG A 324 7.84 6.13 13.68
CA ARG A 324 8.23 6.77 14.95
C ARG A 324 9.73 6.72 15.20
N LEU A 325 10.40 5.63 14.82
CA LEU A 325 11.86 5.52 14.96
C LEU A 325 12.60 6.39 13.96
N LEU A 326 12.02 6.60 12.77
CA LEU A 326 12.56 7.50 11.76
C LEU A 326 12.50 8.97 12.20
N HIS A 327 11.46 9.38 12.92
CA HIS A 327 11.29 10.76 13.42
C HIS A 327 12.20 11.12 14.61
N LYS A 328 12.63 10.14 15.42
CA LYS A 328 13.38 10.38 16.67
C LYS A 328 14.81 10.90 16.51
N THR A 329 15.26 11.27 15.30
CA THR A 329 16.62 11.73 15.05
C THR A 329 16.65 13.17 14.55
N THR A 330 16.57 14.10 15.50
CA THR A 330 17.18 15.43 15.41
C THR A 330 17.75 15.77 16.80
N PRO A 331 18.96 15.32 17.16
CA PRO A 331 19.75 16.11 18.07
C PRO A 331 20.18 17.35 17.27
N VAL A 332 19.44 18.45 17.44
CA VAL A 332 20.00 19.77 17.18
C VAL A 332 21.17 19.87 18.14
N SER A 333 22.39 19.70 17.62
CA SER A 333 23.60 20.01 18.37
C SER A 333 23.44 21.46 18.80
N ALA A 334 23.24 21.71 20.09
CA ALA A 334 23.35 23.04 20.63
C ALA A 334 24.74 23.57 20.20
N PRO A 335 24.84 24.79 19.65
CA PRO A 335 26.14 25.40 19.51
C PRO A 335 26.68 25.60 20.93
N ASP A 336 27.82 24.95 21.23
CA ASP A 336 28.63 25.28 22.41
C ASP A 336 28.87 26.80 22.39
N GLN A 337 28.38 27.49 23.42
CA GLN A 337 28.74 28.87 23.74
C GLN A 337 29.67 28.89 24.95
#